data_AF-A0A7X7I517-F1
#
_entry.id   AF-A0A7X7I517-F1
#
_cell.length_a   1.000
_cell.length_b   1.000
_cell.length_c   1.000
_cell.angle_alpha   90.00
_cell.angle_beta   90.00
_cell.angle_gamma   90.00
#
_symmetry.space_group_name_H-M   'P 1'
#
loop_
_entity.id
_entity.type
_entity.pdbx_description
1 polymer ?
#
loop_
_entity_poly.entity_id
_entity_poly.type
_entity_poly.pdbx_seq_one_letter_code
_entity_poly.pdbx_strand_id
1 'polypeptide(L)'
;MTALCRSASLRLFQPDSSTVELADRIGCSLLTAAVLESRNLAAADERAPSLPDASGVESARESLFLDAKIPFEDLMEELSLGENAAEAADRWRSLKTLGRVLVYGDYDADGVSSAALALEL
;
A
#
# COMPACT_ATOMS: atom_id res chain seq x y z
N MET A 1 25.03 -29.39 -6.04
CA MET A 1 24.94 -28.87 -7.42
C MET A 1 25.22 -27.37 -7.35
N THR A 2 26.40 -26.93 -7.77
CA THR A 2 26.82 -25.52 -7.70
C THR A 2 26.62 -24.87 -9.07
N ALA A 3 25.67 -23.95 -9.17
CA ALA A 3 25.50 -23.13 -10.36
C ALA A 3 26.61 -22.06 -10.39
N LEU A 4 27.49 -22.13 -11.38
CA LEU A 4 28.55 -21.15 -11.59
C LEU A 4 28.02 -20.08 -12.56
N CYS A 5 27.74 -18.89 -12.05
CA CYS A 5 27.42 -17.72 -12.87
C CYS A 5 28.71 -16.94 -13.14
N ARG A 6 29.00 -16.64 -14.40
CA ARG A 6 30.11 -15.74 -14.76
C ARG A 6 29.70 -14.31 -14.41
N SER A 7 30.60 -13.52 -13.84
CA SER A 7 30.32 -12.12 -13.49
C SER A 7 29.84 -11.29 -14.68
N ALA A 8 30.33 -11.59 -15.89
CA ALA A 8 29.89 -10.97 -17.15
C ALA A 8 28.44 -11.32 -17.55
N SER A 9 27.86 -12.36 -16.96
CA SER A 9 26.48 -12.79 -17.16
C SER A 9 25.53 -12.20 -16.11
N LEU A 10 26.05 -11.50 -15.10
CA LEU A 10 25.25 -10.77 -14.13
C LEU A 10 24.80 -9.45 -14.76
N ARG A 11 23.49 -9.26 -14.89
CA ARG A 11 22.93 -7.92 -15.11
C ARG A 11 22.98 -7.17 -13.79
N LEU A 12 24.07 -6.45 -13.58
CA LEU A 12 24.20 -5.56 -12.44
C LEU A 12 23.41 -4.29 -12.76
N PHE A 13 22.33 -4.06 -12.02
CA PHE A 13 21.62 -2.79 -12.07
C PHE A 13 22.55 -1.71 -11.52
N GLN A 14 22.82 -0.68 -12.32
CA GLN A 14 23.52 0.52 -11.88
C GLN A 14 22.49 1.64 -11.78
N PRO A 15 22.31 2.23 -10.59
CA PRO A 15 21.51 3.44 -10.42
C PRO A 15 21.98 4.49 -11.41
N ASP A 16 21.05 5.05 -12.17
CA ASP A 16 21.33 6.17 -13.07
C ASP A 16 21.11 7.51 -12.33
N SER A 17 21.26 8.62 -13.06
CA SER A 17 21.10 9.96 -12.46
C SER A 17 19.70 10.16 -11.88
N SER A 18 18.65 9.59 -12.48
CA SER A 18 17.28 9.67 -11.95
C SER A 18 17.15 8.93 -10.61
N THR A 19 17.73 7.74 -10.48
CA THR A 19 17.68 7.00 -9.22
C THR A 19 18.37 7.76 -8.09
N VAL A 20 19.50 8.42 -8.40
CA VAL A 20 20.26 9.23 -7.43
C VAL A 20 19.44 10.45 -7.01
N GLU A 21 18.88 11.19 -7.97
CA GLU A 21 18.02 12.34 -7.70
C GLU A 21 16.79 11.96 -6.87
N LEU A 22 16.18 10.81 -7.13
CA LEU A 22 15.05 10.29 -6.35
C LEU A 22 15.47 9.92 -4.92
N ALA A 23 16.62 9.28 -4.74
CA ALA A 23 17.14 8.89 -3.44
C ALA A 23 17.42 10.12 -2.56
N ASP A 24 18.06 11.14 -3.12
CA ASP A 24 18.35 12.40 -2.43
C ASP A 24 17.06 13.16 -2.11
N ARG A 25 16.12 13.20 -3.07
CA ARG A 25 14.82 13.86 -2.90
C ARG A 25 14.02 13.22 -1.76
N ILE A 26 13.89 11.90 -1.73
CA ILE A 26 13.08 11.18 -0.74
C ILE A 26 13.84 10.98 0.58
N GLY A 27 15.18 11.07 0.58
CA GLY A 27 16.02 10.75 1.73
C GLY A 27 16.07 9.24 2.02
N CYS A 28 16.16 8.42 0.98
CA CYS A 28 16.19 6.95 1.09
C CYS A 28 17.45 6.35 0.46
N SER A 29 17.64 5.03 0.61
CA SER A 29 18.78 4.35 -0.01
C SER A 29 18.65 4.27 -1.54
N LEU A 30 19.77 4.20 -2.26
CA LEU A 30 19.77 4.01 -3.72
C LEU A 30 19.00 2.76 -4.15
N LEU A 31 19.04 1.69 -3.34
CA LEU A 31 18.27 0.48 -3.61
C LEU A 31 16.77 0.75 -3.49
N THR A 32 16.35 1.48 -2.46
CA THR A 32 14.95 1.87 -2.26
C THR A 32 14.46 2.73 -3.43
N ALA A 33 15.24 3.73 -3.83
CA ALA A 33 14.92 4.57 -4.98
C ALA A 33 14.81 3.75 -6.28
N ALA A 34 15.75 2.83 -6.54
CA ALA A 34 15.70 1.95 -7.72
C ALA A 34 14.43 1.08 -7.75
N VAL A 35 14.01 0.58 -6.58
CA VAL A 35 12.75 -0.18 -6.47
C VAL A 35 11.54 0.71 -6.75
N LEU A 36 11.53 1.94 -6.24
CA LEU A 36 10.43 2.89 -6.48
C LEU A 36 10.32 3.27 -7.97
N GLU A 37 11.44 3.51 -8.64
CA GLU A 37 11.46 3.75 -10.09
C GLU A 37 10.98 2.54 -10.88
N SER A 38 11.40 1.33 -10.50
CA SER A 38 10.96 0.09 -11.18
C SER A 38 9.46 -0.16 -11.10
N ARG A 39 8.81 0.40 -10.06
CA ARG A 39 7.34 0.34 -9.87
C ARG A 39 6.62 1.46 -10.63
N ASN A 40 7.33 2.22 -11.45
CA ASN A 40 6.81 3.35 -12.21
C ASN A 40 6.19 4.46 -11.33
N LEU A 41 6.52 4.51 -10.04
CA LEU A 41 6.01 5.54 -9.12
C LEU A 41 6.64 6.92 -9.40
N ALA A 42 7.70 6.95 -10.22
CA ALA A 42 8.33 8.17 -10.74
C ALA A 42 7.76 8.61 -12.10
N ALA A 43 7.07 7.73 -12.84
CA ALA A 43 6.37 8.10 -14.05
C ALA A 43 4.94 8.47 -13.66
N ALA A 44 4.63 9.76 -13.73
CA ALA A 44 3.27 10.26 -13.67
C ALA A 44 2.44 9.58 -14.78
N ASP A 45 1.77 8.49 -14.45
CA ASP A 45 0.66 7.94 -15.22
C ASP A 45 -0.47 8.97 -15.12
N GLU A 46 -1.09 9.38 -16.23
CA GLU A 46 -2.14 10.43 -16.25
C GLU A 46 -3.43 10.03 -15.49
N ARG A 47 -3.44 8.87 -14.83
CA ARG A 47 -4.49 8.38 -13.93
C ARG A 47 -4.03 8.19 -12.48
N ALA A 48 -2.73 8.34 -12.19
CA ALA A 48 -2.20 8.41 -10.84
C ALA A 48 -2.03 9.90 -10.47
N PRO A 49 -2.31 10.31 -9.23
CA PRO A 49 -2.08 11.70 -8.82
C PRO A 49 -0.61 12.03 -9.08
N SER A 50 -0.37 13.00 -9.96
CA SER A 50 0.96 13.46 -10.34
C SER A 50 1.69 13.98 -9.11
N LEU A 51 2.94 13.56 -8.92
CA LEU A 51 3.83 14.15 -7.92
C LEU A 51 3.99 15.65 -8.23
N PRO A 52 3.52 16.57 -7.37
CA PRO A 52 3.51 17.98 -7.69
C PRO A 52 4.94 18.56 -7.64
N ASP A 53 5.21 19.44 -8.60
CA ASP A 53 6.47 20.17 -8.73
C ASP A 53 6.90 20.84 -7.42
N ALA A 54 8.16 20.64 -7.05
CA ALA A 54 8.92 21.31 -5.99
C ALA A 54 8.38 21.27 -4.54
N SER A 55 7.15 20.81 -4.29
CA SER A 55 6.64 20.36 -2.96
C SER A 55 6.73 18.83 -2.79
N GLY A 56 7.21 18.12 -3.81
CA GLY A 56 7.10 16.68 -4.02
C GLY A 56 7.96 15.74 -3.17
N VAL A 57 8.62 16.19 -2.09
CA VAL A 57 9.30 15.26 -1.16
C VAL A 57 8.30 14.70 -0.15
N GLU A 58 7.59 15.57 0.56
CA GLU A 58 6.57 15.17 1.54
C GLU A 58 5.44 14.44 0.80
N SER A 59 4.97 14.94 -0.35
CA SER A 59 3.94 14.27 -1.16
C SER A 59 4.35 12.90 -1.71
N ALA A 60 5.64 12.69 -2.05
CA ALA A 60 6.14 11.37 -2.44
C ALA A 60 6.21 10.41 -1.25
N ARG A 61 6.63 10.90 -0.08
CA ARG A 61 6.71 10.08 1.13
C ARG A 61 5.33 9.74 1.69
N GLU A 62 4.40 10.69 1.62
CA GLU A 62 2.97 10.52 1.94
C GLU A 62 2.31 9.50 1.01
N SER A 63 2.45 9.65 -0.31
CA SER A 63 1.86 8.70 -1.29
C SER A 63 2.46 7.29 -1.23
N LEU A 64 3.68 7.16 -0.70
CA LEU A 64 4.34 5.88 -0.47
C LEU A 64 4.10 5.33 0.95
N PHE A 65 3.29 6.01 1.77
CA PHE A 65 3.04 5.68 3.19
C PHE A 65 4.33 5.55 4.02
N LEU A 66 5.39 6.26 3.61
CA LEU A 66 6.70 6.25 4.27
C LEU A 66 6.77 7.25 5.43
N ASP A 67 5.82 8.18 5.49
CA ASP A 67 5.64 9.08 6.63
C ASP A 67 4.46 8.64 7.49
N ALA A 68 4.77 8.28 8.74
CA ALA A 68 3.81 7.91 9.79
C ALA A 68 2.91 9.09 10.27
N LYS A 69 2.84 10.17 9.49
CA LYS A 69 2.06 11.37 9.82
C LYS A 69 0.63 11.33 9.28
N ILE A 70 0.33 10.48 8.31
CA ILE A 70 -1.04 10.32 7.81
C ILE A 70 -1.81 9.50 8.86
N PRO A 71 -2.84 10.05 9.51
CA PRO A 71 -3.73 9.29 10.37
C PRO A 71 -4.31 8.11 9.61
N PHE A 72 -4.47 6.97 10.27
CA PHE A 72 -5.05 5.78 9.65
C PHE A 72 -6.48 6.06 9.14
N GLU A 73 -7.18 6.97 9.81
CA GLU A 73 -8.51 7.44 9.44
C GLU A 73 -8.54 8.06 8.04
N ASP A 74 -7.55 8.90 7.70
CA ASP A 74 -7.45 9.56 6.40
C ASP A 74 -7.19 8.53 5.29
N LEU A 75 -6.46 7.45 5.60
CA LEU A 75 -6.25 6.32 4.67
C LEU A 75 -7.53 5.53 4.39
N MET A 76 -8.50 5.63 5.29
CA MET A 76 -9.76 4.88 5.22
C MET A 76 -10.89 5.71 4.59
N GLU A 77 -10.70 7.01 4.35
CA GLU A 77 -11.74 7.88 3.75
C GLU A 77 -12.14 7.44 2.35
N GLU A 78 -11.19 6.93 1.55
CA GLU A 78 -11.45 6.43 0.19
C GLU A 78 -11.94 4.98 0.17
N LEU A 79 -11.99 4.29 1.32
CA LEU A 79 -12.35 2.87 1.37
C LEU A 79 -13.85 2.67 1.07
N SER A 80 -14.13 2.20 -0.14
CA SER A 80 -15.47 1.76 -0.52
C SER A 80 -15.68 0.29 -0.19
N LEU A 81 -16.46 0.01 0.85
CA LEU A 81 -16.87 -1.35 1.26
C LEU A 81 -18.08 -1.88 0.47
N GLY A 82 -18.52 -1.16 -0.55
CA GLY A 82 -19.69 -1.47 -1.36
C GLY A 82 -20.98 -0.76 -0.91
N GLU A 83 -21.98 -0.75 -1.79
CA GLU A 83 -23.19 0.09 -1.70
C GLU A 83 -23.99 -0.10 -0.41
N ASN A 84 -23.97 -1.29 0.18
CA ASN A 84 -24.79 -1.63 1.35
C ASN A 84 -24.01 -1.68 2.68
N ALA A 85 -22.72 -1.32 2.68
CA ALA A 85 -21.87 -1.47 3.85
C ALA A 85 -22.32 -0.58 5.02
N ALA A 86 -22.68 0.68 4.74
CA ALA A 86 -23.17 1.61 5.76
C ALA A 86 -24.47 1.12 6.41
N GLU A 87 -25.42 0.66 5.58
CA GLU A 87 -26.70 0.10 6.08
C GLU A 87 -26.48 -1.17 6.91
N ALA A 88 -25.60 -2.07 6.48
CA ALA A 88 -25.26 -3.28 7.24
C ALA A 88 -24.63 -2.94 8.60
N ALA A 89 -23.73 -1.96 8.64
CA ALA A 89 -23.11 -1.48 9.88
C ALA A 89 -24.15 -0.87 10.83
N ASP A 90 -25.08 -0.05 10.34
CA ASP A 90 -26.14 0.54 11.16
C ASP A 90 -27.11 -0.52 11.68
N ARG A 91 -27.47 -1.50 10.85
CA ARG A 91 -28.25 -2.66 11.27
C ARG A 91 -27.54 -3.41 12.38
N TRP A 92 -26.24 -3.70 12.24
CA TRP A 92 -25.44 -4.38 13.27
C TRP A 92 -25.37 -3.59 14.58
N ARG A 93 -25.07 -2.29 14.52
CA ARG A 93 -24.98 -1.40 15.70
C ARG A 93 -26.31 -1.17 16.41
N SER A 94 -27.43 -1.24 15.68
CA SER A 94 -28.78 -1.06 16.26
C SER A 94 -29.31 -2.30 16.99
N LEU A 95 -28.63 -3.44 16.89
CA LEU A 95 -29.01 -4.66 17.62
C LEU A 95 -28.81 -4.46 19.13
N LYS A 96 -29.93 -4.48 19.88
CA LYS A 96 -29.91 -4.41 21.35
C LYS A 96 -29.18 -5.59 22.00
N THR A 97 -29.20 -6.75 21.33
CA THR A 97 -28.49 -7.98 21.71
C THR A 97 -28.10 -8.70 20.43
N LEU A 98 -26.83 -9.06 20.28
CA LEU A 98 -26.34 -9.82 19.12
C LEU A 98 -26.94 -11.24 19.02
N GLY A 99 -27.27 -11.85 20.17
CA GLY A 99 -27.82 -13.20 20.22
C GLY A 99 -26.80 -14.23 19.75
N ARG A 100 -27.23 -15.18 18.89
CA ARG A 100 -26.34 -16.15 18.24
C ARG A 100 -26.10 -15.71 16.81
N VAL A 101 -24.89 -15.24 16.54
CA VAL A 101 -24.45 -14.86 15.19
C VAL A 101 -23.54 -15.96 14.63
N LEU A 102 -23.77 -16.31 13.37
CA LEU A 102 -22.86 -17.12 12.58
C LEU A 102 -22.12 -16.18 11.62
N VAL A 103 -20.79 -16.15 11.73
CA VAL A 103 -19.92 -15.47 10.76
C VAL A 103 -19.41 -16.53 9.79
N TYR A 104 -19.62 -16.30 8.49
CA TYR A 104 -19.16 -17.20 7.43
C TYR A 104 -18.15 -16.44 6.56
N GLY A 105 -16.88 -16.85 6.64
CA GLY A 105 -15.80 -16.39 5.76
C GLY A 105 -15.45 -17.43 4.71
N ASP A 106 -14.71 -17.02 3.68
CA ASP A 106 -14.10 -17.94 2.73
C ASP A 106 -12.84 -18.61 3.32
N TYR A 107 -12.33 -19.64 2.65
CA TYR A 107 -11.22 -20.48 3.13
C TYR A 107 -9.84 -19.91 2.85
N ASP A 108 -9.74 -18.80 2.12
CA ASP A 108 -8.47 -18.14 1.84
C ASP A 108 -8.05 -17.21 2.99
N ALA A 109 -6.84 -16.66 2.89
CA ALA A 109 -6.29 -15.83 3.95
C ALA A 109 -7.16 -14.61 4.25
N ASP A 110 -7.79 -14.02 3.23
CA ASP A 110 -8.67 -12.86 3.37
C ASP A 110 -9.99 -13.24 4.08
N GLY A 111 -10.63 -14.32 3.65
CA GLY A 111 -11.85 -14.85 4.25
C GLY A 111 -11.67 -15.29 5.70
N VAL A 112 -10.56 -15.96 6.03
CA VAL A 112 -10.25 -16.36 7.41
C VAL A 112 -9.95 -15.14 8.29
N SER A 113 -9.18 -14.17 7.78
CA SER A 113 -8.81 -12.98 8.55
C SER A 113 -10.01 -12.07 8.83
N SER A 114 -10.85 -11.83 7.82
CA SER A 114 -12.07 -11.03 7.96
C SER A 114 -13.09 -11.68 8.89
N ALA A 115 -13.26 -13.01 8.82
CA ALA A 115 -14.13 -13.73 9.74
C ALA A 115 -13.61 -13.68 11.18
N ALA A 116 -12.30 -13.80 11.39
CA ALA A 116 -11.69 -13.65 12.71
C ALA A 116 -11.90 -12.25 13.27
N LEU A 117 -11.68 -11.20 12.47
CA LEU A 117 -11.95 -9.81 12.87
C LEU A 117 -13.43 -9.60 13.26
N ALA A 118 -14.36 -10.13 12.48
CA ALA A 118 -15.79 -10.01 12.76
C ALA A 118 -16.25 -10.73 14.04
N LEU A 119 -15.50 -11.74 14.51
CA LEU A 119 -15.77 -12.42 15.78
C LEU A 119 -15.22 -11.66 17.00
N GLU A 120 -14.20 -10.82 16.81
CA GLU A 120 -13.58 -10.02 17.88
C GLU A 120 -14.27 -8.66 18.11
N LEU A 121 -15.18 -8.25 17.21
CA LEU A 121 -15.98 -7.01 17.28
C LEU A 121 -17.24 -7.16 18.16
#